data_AF-A0A0G0ICM7-F1
#
_entry.id   AF-A0A0G0ICM7-F1
#
_cell.length_a   1.000
_cell.length_b   1.000
_cell.length_c   1.000
_cell.angle_alpha   90.00
_cell.angle_beta   90.00
_cell.angle_gamma   90.00
#
_symmetry.space_group_name_H-M   'P 1'
#
loop_
_entity.id
_entity.type
_entity.pdbx_description
1 polymer ?
#
loop_
_entity_poly.entity_id
_entity_poly.type
_entity_poly.pdbx_seq_one_letter_code
_entity_poly.pdbx_strand_id
1 'polypeptide(L)'
;MKKTNLVVTSIVFLRIISALSIYYFHLWGFVFYQFVDYWDAHFIINIAKTKWDYYQKLDKRLDVFGFITMMVVGSGYGYLNIFLYLLAFRLLGQMLYEMSKKQQILIVFPNLIEIYYIWIILFQSNNYYILLLLIFVKILQEFFLHFCWPNYLKRNGYPWFIRVFGVKNEINWD
;
A
#
# COMPACT_ATOMS: atom_id res chain seq x y z
N MET A 1 -2.27 25.19 10.61
CA MET A 1 -3.48 24.36 10.41
C MET A 1 -4.01 24.39 8.98
N LYS A 2 -4.33 25.54 8.35
CA LYS A 2 -4.89 25.58 6.97
C LYS A 2 -4.02 24.87 5.91
N LYS A 3 -2.70 25.09 5.93
CA LYS A 3 -1.75 24.46 4.97
C LYS A 3 -1.67 22.93 5.12
N THR A 4 -1.64 22.42 6.35
CA THR A 4 -1.63 20.97 6.65
C THR A 4 -2.89 20.29 6.13
N ASN A 5 -4.07 20.86 6.44
CA ASN A 5 -5.33 20.29 6.00
C ASN A 5 -5.45 20.30 4.47
N LEU A 6 -4.97 21.36 3.80
CA LEU A 6 -4.97 21.43 2.34
C LEU A 6 -4.14 20.29 1.73
N VAL A 7 -2.90 20.09 2.21
CA VAL A 7 -2.01 19.03 1.68
C VAL A 7 -2.60 17.64 1.88
N VAL A 8 -3.09 17.34 3.10
CA VAL A 8 -3.69 16.03 3.39
C VAL A 8 -4.90 15.78 2.49
N THR A 9 -5.81 16.75 2.36
CA THR A 9 -6.99 16.61 1.49
C THR A 9 -6.60 16.43 0.02
N SER A 10 -5.60 17.17 -0.47
CA SER A 10 -5.11 17.01 -1.85
C SER A 10 -4.55 15.61 -2.10
N ILE A 11 -3.80 15.05 -1.16
CA ILE A 11 -3.26 13.70 -1.29
C ILE A 11 -4.36 12.63 -1.20
N VAL A 12 -5.32 12.78 -0.28
CA VAL A 12 -6.50 11.90 -0.21
C VAL A 12 -7.25 11.91 -1.55
N PHE A 13 -7.49 13.08 -2.12
CA PHE A 13 -8.15 13.22 -3.41
C PHE A 13 -7.35 12.57 -4.54
N LEU A 14 -6.02 12.75 -4.55
CA LEU A 14 -5.14 12.10 -5.50
C LEU A 14 -5.15 10.57 -5.36
N ARG A 15 -5.15 10.04 -4.14
CA ARG A 15 -5.26 8.59 -3.85
C ARG A 15 -6.57 8.04 -4.39
N ILE A 16 -7.69 8.72 -4.15
CA ILE A 16 -9.01 8.31 -4.68
C ILE A 16 -9.01 8.35 -6.22
N ILE A 17 -8.54 9.42 -6.84
CA ILE A 17 -8.45 9.52 -8.30
C ILE A 17 -7.56 8.42 -8.87
N SER A 18 -6.41 8.16 -8.26
CA SER A 18 -5.48 7.14 -8.71
C SER A 18 -6.09 5.74 -8.64
N ALA A 19 -6.84 5.43 -7.57
CA ALA A 19 -7.59 4.19 -7.47
C ALA A 19 -8.68 4.12 -8.55
N LEU A 20 -9.48 5.17 -8.74
CA LEU A 20 -10.52 5.21 -9.78
C LEU A 20 -9.96 5.06 -11.20
N SER A 21 -8.72 5.49 -11.45
CA SER A 21 -8.08 5.34 -12.76
C SER A 21 -7.94 3.88 -13.19
N ILE A 22 -7.92 2.94 -12.24
CA ILE A 22 -7.91 1.48 -12.48
C ILE A 22 -9.14 1.04 -13.27
N TYR A 23 -10.29 1.71 -13.15
CA TYR A 23 -11.49 1.38 -13.94
C TYR A 23 -11.32 1.64 -15.43
N TYR A 24 -10.56 2.67 -15.80
CA TYR A 24 -10.40 3.09 -17.19
C TYR A 24 -9.15 2.50 -17.83
N PHE A 25 -8.07 2.43 -17.06
CA PHE A 25 -6.77 1.91 -17.49
C PHE A 25 -6.33 0.84 -16.50
N HIS A 26 -6.73 -0.42 -16.72
CA HIS A 26 -6.53 -1.48 -15.72
C HIS A 26 -5.07 -1.61 -15.25
N LEU A 27 -4.13 -1.74 -16.20
CA LEU A 27 -2.70 -1.87 -15.89
C LEU A 27 -2.08 -0.54 -15.46
N TRP A 28 -2.20 0.49 -16.29
CA TRP A 28 -1.51 1.78 -16.05
C TRP A 28 -2.12 2.56 -14.89
N GLY A 29 -3.42 2.43 -14.66
CA GLY A 29 -4.10 2.95 -13.49
C GLY A 29 -3.65 2.26 -12.21
N PHE A 30 -3.40 0.94 -12.25
CA PHE A 30 -2.79 0.23 -11.11
C PHE A 30 -1.36 0.71 -10.84
N VAL A 31 -0.54 0.86 -11.88
CA VAL A 31 0.82 1.42 -11.76
C VAL A 31 0.79 2.84 -11.18
N PHE A 32 -0.14 3.68 -11.65
CA PHE A 32 -0.33 5.02 -11.13
C PHE A 32 -0.78 5.02 -9.67
N TYR A 33 -1.72 4.16 -9.29
CA TYR A 33 -2.16 3.97 -7.91
C TYR A 33 -0.99 3.59 -6.99
N GLN A 34 -0.17 2.61 -7.39
CA GLN A 34 1.03 2.20 -6.63
C GLN A 34 2.07 3.31 -6.53
N PHE A 35 2.24 4.12 -7.57
CA PHE A 35 3.13 5.27 -7.54
C PHE A 35 2.66 6.32 -6.52
N VAL A 36 1.36 6.66 -6.53
CA VAL A 36 0.80 7.64 -5.59
C VAL A 36 0.88 7.11 -4.15
N ASP A 37 0.61 5.83 -3.93
CA ASP A 37 0.79 5.11 -2.65
C ASP A 37 2.21 5.30 -2.10
N TYR A 38 3.22 4.94 -2.89
CA TYR A 38 4.61 5.03 -2.47
C TYR A 38 5.05 6.43 -2.02
N TRP A 39 4.48 7.47 -2.64
CA TRP A 39 4.86 8.86 -2.37
C TRP A 39 4.02 9.53 -1.27
N ASP A 40 2.84 9.02 -0.93
CA ASP A 40 1.91 9.74 -0.05
C ASP A 40 2.46 9.94 1.37
N ALA A 41 3.19 8.96 1.91
CA ALA A 41 3.90 9.02 3.18
C ALA A 41 4.83 10.23 3.23
N HIS A 42 5.57 10.46 2.14
CA HIS A 42 6.51 11.57 2.07
C HIS A 42 5.80 12.92 2.16
N PHE A 43 4.68 13.11 1.44
CA PHE A 43 3.92 14.36 1.47
C PHE A 43 3.20 14.57 2.81
N ILE A 44 2.58 13.53 3.36
CA ILE A 44 1.76 13.64 4.57
C ILE A 44 2.63 13.77 5.83
N ILE A 45 3.70 12.99 5.95
CA ILE A 45 4.55 13.01 7.15
C ILE A 45 5.53 14.18 7.08
N ASN A 46 6.27 14.34 5.98
CA ASN A 46 7.37 15.31 5.94
C ASN A 46 6.90 16.72 5.60
N ILE A 47 6.01 16.87 4.62
CA ILE A 47 5.58 18.20 4.13
C ILE A 47 4.43 18.74 4.99
N ALA A 48 3.41 17.93 5.25
CA ALA A 48 2.29 18.34 6.10
C ALA A 48 2.60 18.28 7.61
N LYS A 49 3.76 17.69 7.98
CA LYS A 49 4.25 17.55 9.37
C LYS A 49 3.27 16.84 10.29
N THR A 50 2.65 15.77 9.79
CA THR A 50 1.71 14.95 10.57
C THR A 50 2.44 13.81 11.27
N LYS A 51 1.80 13.24 12.30
CA LYS A 51 2.33 12.09 13.03
C LYS A 51 2.20 10.82 12.20
N TRP A 52 3.15 9.89 12.40
CA TRP A 52 3.16 8.58 11.77
C TRP A 52 1.84 7.81 12.00
N ASP A 53 1.34 7.82 13.24
CA ASP A 53 0.08 7.18 13.62
C ASP A 53 -1.15 7.73 12.88
N TYR A 54 -1.15 9.04 12.60
CA TYR A 54 -2.24 9.67 11.85
C TYR A 54 -2.21 9.21 10.40
N TYR A 55 -1.02 9.23 9.78
CA TYR A 55 -0.82 8.73 8.42
C TYR A 55 -1.22 7.25 8.31
N GLN A 56 -0.76 6.37 9.20
CA GLN A 56 -1.11 4.94 9.15
C GLN A 56 -2.63 4.68 9.19
N LYS A 57 -3.37 5.45 10.00
CA LYS A 57 -4.83 5.32 10.07
C LYS A 57 -5.51 5.80 8.79
N LEU A 58 -4.97 6.84 8.17
CA LEU A 58 -5.50 7.38 6.91
C LEU A 58 -5.21 6.42 5.76
N ASP A 59 -3.96 5.99 5.64
CA ASP A 59 -3.45 5.09 4.60
C ASP A 59 -4.27 3.79 4.51
N LYS A 60 -4.44 3.09 5.63
CA LYS A 60 -5.28 1.88 5.72
C LYS A 60 -6.71 2.07 5.19
N ARG A 61 -7.31 3.24 5.37
CA ARG A 61 -8.67 3.51 4.88
C ARG A 61 -8.68 3.74 3.36
N LEU A 62 -7.63 4.37 2.84
CA LEU A 62 -7.45 4.61 1.41
C LEU A 62 -7.11 3.32 0.67
N ASP A 63 -6.34 2.43 1.28
CA ASP A 63 -6.02 1.10 0.75
C ASP A 63 -7.26 0.27 0.50
N VAL A 64 -8.22 0.26 1.45
CA VAL A 64 -9.49 -0.45 1.27
C VAL A 64 -10.23 0.05 0.02
N PHE A 65 -10.19 1.35 -0.27
CA PHE A 65 -10.79 1.90 -1.47
C PHE A 65 -10.10 1.39 -2.75
N GLY A 66 -8.76 1.29 -2.74
CA GLY A 66 -7.99 0.66 -3.80
C GLY A 66 -8.35 -0.82 -4.00
N PHE A 67 -8.47 -1.58 -2.91
CA PHE A 67 -8.83 -2.99 -2.95
C PHE A 67 -10.23 -3.22 -3.50
N ILE A 68 -11.20 -2.40 -3.08
CA ILE A 68 -12.56 -2.45 -3.62
C ILE A 68 -12.52 -2.18 -5.13
N THR A 69 -11.76 -1.20 -5.57
CA THR A 69 -11.66 -0.86 -7.00
C THR A 69 -11.05 -2.01 -7.82
N MET A 70 -9.94 -2.59 -7.36
CA MET A 70 -9.34 -3.78 -7.98
C MET A 70 -10.30 -4.97 -7.99
N MET A 71 -11.06 -5.19 -6.91
CA MET A 71 -12.07 -6.24 -6.82
C MET A 71 -13.20 -6.03 -7.83
N VAL A 72 -13.74 -4.81 -7.97
CA VAL A 72 -14.81 -4.52 -8.94
C VAL A 72 -14.32 -4.76 -10.36
N VAL A 73 -13.14 -4.27 -10.72
CA VAL A 73 -12.57 -4.56 -12.05
C VAL A 73 -12.30 -6.05 -12.24
N GLY A 74 -11.71 -6.71 -11.25
CA GLY A 74 -11.45 -8.15 -11.24
C GLY A 74 -12.71 -9.02 -11.31
N SER A 75 -13.84 -8.52 -10.82
CA SER A 75 -15.13 -9.19 -10.93
C SER A 75 -15.62 -9.29 -12.38
N GLY A 76 -15.28 -8.30 -13.21
CA GLY A 76 -15.52 -8.34 -14.66
C GLY A 76 -14.76 -9.47 -15.38
N TYR A 77 -13.72 -10.02 -14.75
CA TYR A 77 -12.96 -11.18 -15.22
C TYR A 77 -13.43 -12.51 -14.59
N GLY A 78 -14.49 -12.51 -13.78
CA GLY A 78 -15.06 -13.71 -13.17
C GLY A 78 -14.42 -14.16 -11.85
N TYR A 79 -13.55 -13.34 -11.24
CA TYR A 79 -12.78 -13.73 -10.04
C TYR A 79 -13.26 -13.10 -8.73
N LEU A 80 -14.52 -12.65 -8.66
CA LEU A 80 -15.08 -11.95 -7.50
C LEU A 80 -14.87 -12.71 -6.18
N ASN A 81 -15.13 -14.02 -6.17
CA ASN A 81 -15.01 -14.85 -4.96
C ASN A 81 -13.59 -14.86 -4.39
N ILE A 82 -12.57 -14.87 -5.27
CA ILE A 82 -11.17 -14.86 -4.84
C ILE A 82 -10.81 -13.48 -4.28
N PHE A 83 -11.23 -12.40 -4.92
CA PHE A 83 -11.03 -11.06 -4.37
C PHE A 83 -11.72 -10.86 -3.01
N LEU A 84 -12.93 -11.38 -2.82
CA LEU A 84 -13.61 -11.35 -1.52
C LEU A 84 -12.82 -12.10 -0.45
N TYR A 85 -12.29 -13.28 -0.78
CA TYR A 85 -11.43 -14.05 0.12
C TYR A 85 -10.15 -13.29 0.47
N LEU A 86 -9.45 -12.73 -0.52
CA LEU A 86 -8.21 -11.98 -0.32
C LEU A 86 -8.45 -10.68 0.47
N LEU A 87 -9.57 -10.01 0.24
CA LEU A 87 -9.99 -8.84 1.01
C LEU A 87 -10.27 -9.20 2.47
N ALA A 88 -11.03 -10.27 2.71
CA ALA A 88 -11.30 -10.76 4.06
C ALA A 88 -10.00 -11.14 4.78
N PHE A 89 -9.11 -11.87 4.09
CA PHE A 89 -7.78 -12.22 4.59
C PHE A 89 -6.96 -10.99 4.99
N ARG A 90 -6.92 -9.95 4.14
CA ARG A 90 -6.19 -8.71 4.43
C ARG A 90 -6.80 -7.94 5.62
N LEU A 91 -8.13 -7.84 5.69
CA LEU A 91 -8.83 -7.17 6.78
C LEU A 91 -8.62 -7.89 8.12
N LEU A 92 -8.60 -9.23 8.14
CA LEU A 92 -8.27 -10.01 9.33
C LEU A 92 -6.84 -9.70 9.80
N GLY A 93 -5.86 -9.68 8.90
CA GLY A 93 -4.49 -9.29 9.21
C GLY A 93 -4.39 -7.88 9.81
N GLN A 94 -5.11 -6.92 9.23
CA GLN A 94 -5.17 -5.55 9.74
C GLN A 94 -5.78 -5.48 11.14
N MET A 95 -6.88 -6.20 11.38
CA MET A 95 -7.55 -6.26 12.69
C MET A 95 -6.61 -6.84 13.76
N LEU A 96 -5.93 -7.94 13.46
CA LEU A 96 -4.96 -8.57 14.35
C LEU A 96 -3.75 -7.66 14.64
N TYR A 97 -3.28 -6.92 13.64
CA TYR A 97 -2.26 -5.90 13.82
C TYR A 97 -2.74 -4.77 14.73
N GLU A 98 -3.98 -4.31 14.58
CA GLU A 98 -4.52 -3.23 15.42
C GLU A 98 -4.65 -3.61 16.89
N MET A 99 -5.00 -4.87 17.18
CA MET A 99 -5.11 -5.41 18.53
C MET A 99 -3.74 -5.65 19.19
N SER A 100 -2.79 -6.21 18.44
CA SER A 100 -1.50 -6.66 19.00
C SER A 100 -0.37 -5.64 18.86
N LYS A 101 -0.50 -4.68 17.92
CA LYS A 101 0.55 -3.76 17.47
C LYS A 101 1.83 -4.44 16.97
N LYS A 102 1.78 -5.74 16.66
CA LYS A 102 2.93 -6.53 16.19
C LYS A 102 3.04 -6.46 14.67
N GLN A 103 4.09 -5.81 14.18
CA GLN A 103 4.35 -5.66 12.73
C GLN A 103 4.51 -7.01 12.01
N GLN A 104 4.96 -8.07 12.70
CA GLN A 104 5.13 -9.39 12.10
C GLN A 104 3.81 -9.97 11.54
N ILE A 105 2.66 -9.53 12.07
CA ILE A 105 1.35 -9.98 11.58
C ILE A 105 1.14 -9.55 10.12
N LEU A 106 1.62 -8.37 9.72
CA LEU A 106 1.46 -7.90 8.35
C LEU A 106 2.30 -8.71 7.34
N ILE A 107 3.37 -9.35 7.80
CA ILE A 107 4.18 -10.28 6.97
C ILE A 107 3.42 -11.59 6.74
N VAL A 108 2.68 -12.07 7.75
CA VAL A 108 1.85 -13.29 7.66
C VAL A 108 0.59 -13.03 6.83
N PHE A 109 0.09 -11.80 6.85
CA PHE A 109 -1.08 -11.36 6.07
C PHE A 109 -0.69 -10.34 5.00
N PRO A 110 0.15 -10.74 4.01
CA PRO A 110 0.63 -9.83 2.98
C PRO A 110 -0.52 -9.35 2.09
N ASN A 111 -0.33 -8.22 1.42
CA ASN A 111 -1.32 -7.73 0.48
C ASN A 111 -1.30 -8.54 -0.83
N LEU A 112 -2.04 -9.65 -0.86
CA LEU A 112 -2.14 -10.53 -2.02
C LEU A 112 -3.14 -10.03 -3.08
N ILE A 113 -3.99 -9.05 -2.76
CA ILE A 113 -5.00 -8.51 -3.69
C ILE A 113 -4.32 -7.87 -4.89
N GLU A 114 -3.30 -7.05 -4.66
CA GLU A 114 -2.53 -6.37 -5.70
C GLU A 114 -1.84 -7.37 -6.65
N ILE A 115 -1.25 -8.42 -6.06
CA ILE A 115 -0.55 -9.47 -6.80
C ILE A 115 -1.51 -10.29 -7.66
N TYR A 116 -2.66 -10.63 -7.08
CA TYR A 116 -3.67 -11.37 -7.82
C TYR A 116 -4.28 -10.52 -8.94
N TYR A 117 -4.50 -9.23 -8.67
CA TYR A 117 -4.97 -8.27 -9.68
C TYR A 117 -4.00 -8.17 -10.86
N ILE A 118 -2.72 -7.90 -10.61
CA ILE A 118 -1.73 -7.77 -11.69
C ILE A 118 -1.57 -9.07 -12.49
N TRP A 119 -1.67 -10.22 -11.81
CA TRP A 119 -1.63 -11.53 -12.47
C TRP A 119 -2.79 -11.73 -13.46
N ILE A 120 -4.01 -11.39 -13.06
CA ILE A 120 -5.18 -11.46 -13.95
C ILE A 120 -5.01 -10.52 -15.14
N ILE A 121 -4.63 -9.26 -14.89
CA ILE A 121 -4.53 -8.25 -15.94
C ILE A 121 -3.44 -8.58 -16.98
N LEU A 122 -2.28 -9.09 -16.55
CA LEU A 122 -1.17 -9.37 -17.46
C LEU A 122 -1.21 -10.76 -18.10
N PHE A 123 -1.67 -11.77 -17.37
CA PHE A 123 -1.52 -13.17 -17.77
C PHE A 123 -2.84 -13.90 -18.02
N GLN A 124 -3.98 -13.22 -17.83
CA GLN A 124 -5.33 -13.76 -18.04
C GLN A 124 -5.54 -15.12 -17.35
N SER A 125 -4.88 -15.31 -16.21
CA SER A 125 -4.95 -16.51 -15.39
C SER A 125 -4.40 -17.80 -15.99
N ASN A 126 -3.62 -17.73 -17.08
CA ASN A 126 -3.15 -18.93 -17.78
C ASN A 126 -1.93 -19.63 -17.14
N ASN A 127 -1.23 -18.99 -16.20
CA ASN A 127 0.02 -19.52 -15.65
C ASN A 127 0.14 -19.33 -14.13
N TYR A 128 -0.17 -20.40 -13.38
CA TYR A 128 -0.10 -20.42 -11.92
C TYR A 128 1.33 -20.37 -11.38
N TYR A 129 2.34 -20.79 -12.14
CA TYR A 129 3.74 -20.68 -11.72
C TYR A 129 4.17 -19.22 -11.59
N ILE A 130 3.67 -18.36 -12.49
CA ILE A 130 3.90 -16.91 -12.40
C ILE A 130 3.21 -16.34 -11.16
N LEU A 131 1.98 -16.77 -10.86
CA LEU A 131 1.30 -16.35 -9.64
C LEU A 131 2.09 -16.74 -8.38
N LEU A 132 2.59 -17.97 -8.30
CA LEU A 132 3.42 -18.43 -7.19
C LEU A 132 4.71 -17.61 -7.06
N LEU A 133 5.37 -17.30 -8.19
CA LEU A 133 6.54 -16.44 -8.21
C LEU A 133 6.21 -15.03 -7.70
N LEU A 134 5.11 -14.42 -8.14
CA LEU A 134 4.70 -13.09 -7.70
C LEU A 134 4.34 -13.07 -6.21
N ILE A 135 3.68 -14.11 -5.70
CA ILE A 135 3.39 -14.27 -4.26
C ILE A 135 4.71 -14.35 -3.47
N PHE A 136 5.66 -15.17 -3.93
CA PHE A 136 6.97 -15.28 -3.30
C PHE A 136 7.70 -13.93 -3.25
N VAL A 137 7.73 -13.20 -4.38
CA VAL A 137 8.32 -11.85 -4.45
C VAL A 137 7.62 -10.89 -3.49
N LYS A 138 6.28 -10.92 -3.38
CA LYS A 138 5.53 -10.07 -2.46
C LYS A 138 5.86 -10.38 -1.00
N ILE A 139 5.98 -11.65 -0.63
CA ILE A 139 6.38 -12.03 0.74
C ILE A 139 7.79 -11.50 1.06
N LEU A 140 8.74 -11.59 0.13
CA LEU A 140 10.07 -11.00 0.29
C LEU A 140 10.00 -9.48 0.43
N GLN A 141 9.16 -8.80 -0.36
CA GLN A 141 8.94 -7.36 -0.26
C GLN A 141 8.37 -6.98 1.12
N GLU A 142 7.35 -7.69 1.60
CA GLU A 142 6.71 -7.44 2.91
C GLU A 142 7.70 -7.69 4.07
N PHE A 143 8.52 -8.73 3.97
CA PHE A 143 9.63 -8.96 4.90
C PHE A 143 10.62 -7.78 4.89
N PHE A 144 11.00 -7.29 3.71
CA PHE A 144 11.90 -6.15 3.62
C PHE A 144 11.28 -4.88 4.23
N LEU A 145 10.00 -4.60 3.96
CA LEU A 145 9.29 -3.41 4.43
C LEU A 145 9.04 -3.41 5.94
N HIS A 146 8.71 -4.56 6.52
CA HIS A 146 8.32 -4.62 7.93
C HIS A 146 9.46 -5.07 8.86
N PHE A 147 10.50 -5.72 8.33
CA PHE A 147 11.63 -6.18 9.15
C PHE A 147 12.93 -5.43 8.83
N CYS A 148 13.36 -5.41 7.57
CA CYS A 148 14.67 -4.85 7.21
C CYS A 148 14.68 -3.32 7.25
N TRP A 149 13.69 -2.69 6.61
CA TRP A 149 13.65 -1.24 6.42
C TRP A 149 13.52 -0.44 7.74
N PRO A 150 12.63 -0.79 8.68
CA PRO A 150 12.52 -0.07 9.94
C PRO A 150 13.80 -0.22 10.78
N ASN A 151 14.43 -1.41 10.76
CA ASN A 151 15.68 -1.66 11.45
C ASN A 151 16.85 -0.85 10.84
N TYR A 152 16.89 -0.74 9.52
CA TYR A 152 17.86 0.12 8.82
C TYR A 152 17.66 1.59 9.20
N LEU A 153 16.43 2.08 9.10
CA LEU A 153 16.09 3.47 9.42
C LEU A 153 16.38 3.84 10.87
N LYS A 154 16.15 2.93 11.83
CA LYS A 154 16.51 3.14 13.25
C LYS A 154 18.01 3.25 13.49
N ARG A 155 18.83 2.54 12.70
CA ARG A 155 20.30 2.54 12.86
C ARG A 155 20.98 3.67 12.10
N ASN A 156 20.51 3.96 10.89
CA ASN A 156 21.23 4.79 9.91
C ASN A 156 20.47 6.07 9.50
N GLY A 157 19.20 6.23 9.93
CA GLY A 157 18.33 7.29 9.43
C GLY A 157 17.97 7.11 7.95
N TYR A 158 17.44 8.16 7.31
CA TYR A 158 17.07 8.11 5.91
C TYR A 158 18.29 8.08 4.98
N PRO A 159 18.27 7.29 3.90
CA PRO A 159 19.30 7.31 2.87
C PRO A 159 19.53 8.72 2.28
N TRP A 160 20.75 8.96 1.79
CA TRP A 160 21.15 10.27 1.25
C TRP A 160 20.25 10.78 0.11
N PHE A 161 19.76 9.91 -0.77
CA PHE A 161 18.91 10.31 -1.87
C PHE A 161 17.52 10.77 -1.41
N ILE A 162 17.00 10.21 -0.31
CA ILE A 162 15.72 10.67 0.28
C ILE A 162 15.90 12.04 0.94
N ARG A 163 17.10 12.33 1.47
CA ARG A 163 17.42 13.64 2.06
C ARG A 163 17.39 14.79 1.03
N VAL A 164 17.64 14.51 -0.25
CA VAL A 164 17.51 15.50 -1.34
C VAL A 164 16.08 16.06 -1.42
N PHE A 165 15.08 15.29 -1.01
CA PHE A 165 13.68 15.70 -0.96
C PHE A 165 13.28 16.38 0.37
N GLY A 166 14.25 16.82 1.18
CA GLY A 166 13.98 17.60 2.40
C GLY A 166 13.52 16.79 3.61
N VAL A 167 13.70 15.46 3.60
CA VAL A 167 13.40 14.60 4.76
C VAL A 167 14.48 14.78 5.84
N LYS A 168 14.08 15.16 7.06
CA LYS A 168 14.98 15.26 8.22
C LYS A 168 15.36 13.87 8.73
N ASN A 169 16.57 13.75 9.29
CA ASN A 169 17.15 12.48 9.76
C ASN A 169 16.41 11.85 10.95
N GLU A 170 15.60 12.63 11.67
CA GLU A 170 14.86 12.17 12.85
C GLU A 170 13.49 11.65 12.42
N ILE A 171 13.33 10.33 12.46
CA ILE A 171 12.01 9.71 12.35
C ILE A 171 11.37 9.79 13.72
N ASN A 172 10.32 10.61 13.84
CA ASN A 172 9.50 10.64 15.04
C ASN A 172 8.60 9.41 15.02
N TRP A 173 9.07 8.34 15.66
CA TRP A 173 8.37 7.06 15.73
C TRP A 173 7.19 7.07 16.72
N ASP A 174 7.03 8.17 17.47
CA ASP A 174 6.00 8.41 18.50
C ASP A 174 4.78 9.23 18.01
#